data_AF-A0A528HG48-F1
#
_entry.id   AF-A0A528HG48-F1
#
_cell.length_a   1.000
_cell.length_b   1.000
_cell.length_c   1.000
_cell.angle_alpha   90.00
_cell.angle_beta   90.00
_cell.angle_gamma   90.00
#
_symmetry.space_group_name_H-M   'P 1'
#
loop_
_entity.id
_entity.type
_entity.pdbx_description
1 polymer ?
#
loop_
_entity_poly.entity_id
_entity_poly.type
_entity_poly.pdbx_seq_one_letter_code
_entity_poly.pdbx_strand_id
1 'polypeptide(L)' 'LGTAAGTTGLAIARIDRVKAALDAGQPIMADDVTVSLAIPAWAKFTFPQQPVGAEEA' A
#
# COMPACT_ATOMS: atom_id res chain seq x y z
N LEU A 1 -6.28 8.18 -6.20
CA LEU A 1 -7.49 7.45 -5.74
C LEU A 1 -8.47 7.38 -6.90
N GLY A 2 -9.23 6.29 -7.02
CA GLY A 2 -10.29 6.16 -8.03
C GLY A 2 -11.61 6.68 -7.48
N THR A 3 -12.37 5.80 -6.82
CA THR A 3 -13.67 6.12 -6.19
C THR A 3 -13.52 6.25 -4.68
N ALA A 4 -14.27 7.17 -4.06
CA ALA A 4 -14.32 7.35 -2.61
C ALA A 4 -15.76 7.47 -2.08
N ALA A 5 -15.97 7.04 -0.84
CA ALA A 5 -17.18 7.21 -0.07
C ALA A 5 -16.80 7.59 1.37
N GLY A 6 -17.11 8.83 1.77
CA GLY A 6 -16.63 9.38 3.04
C GLY A 6 -15.09 9.37 3.10
N THR A 7 -14.54 8.78 4.16
CA THR A 7 -13.09 8.68 4.38
C THR A 7 -12.45 7.42 3.78
N THR A 8 -13.22 6.62 3.03
CA THR A 8 -12.76 5.36 2.45
C THR A 8 -12.70 5.48 0.93
N GLY A 9 -11.60 5.05 0.32
CA GLY A 9 -11.42 5.08 -1.12
C GLY A 9 -10.79 3.82 -1.69
N LEU A 10 -10.99 3.60 -2.98
CA LEU A 10 -10.29 2.58 -3.76
C LEU A 10 -9.09 3.20 -4.47
N ALA A 11 -7.94 2.53 -4.37
CA ALA A 11 -6.71 2.92 -5.04
C ALA A 11 -6.10 1.72 -5.75
N ILE A 12 -5.42 1.98 -6.87
CA ILE A 12 -4.48 1.05 -7.45
C ILE A 12 -3.12 1.38 -6.83
N ALA A 13 -2.53 0.41 -6.14
CA ALA A 13 -1.24 0.54 -5.49
C ALA A 13 -0.43 -0.75 -5.65
N ARG A 14 0.90 -0.60 -5.64
CA ARG A 14 1.85 -1.70 -5.67
C ARG A 14 2.07 -2.25 -4.25
N ILE A 15 1.65 -3.49 -4.00
CA ILE A 15 1.71 -4.11 -2.66
C ILE A 15 3.13 -4.21 -2.10
N ASP A 16 4.13 -4.36 -2.96
CA ASP A 16 5.55 -4.38 -2.58
C ASP A 16 6.01 -3.01 -2.07
N ARG A 17 5.61 -1.92 -2.74
CA ARG A 17 5.96 -0.55 -2.35
C ARG A 17 5.20 -0.09 -1.10
N VAL A 18 3.93 -0.46 -1.00
CA VAL A 18 3.14 -0.23 0.22
C VAL A 18 3.81 -0.94 1.40
N LYS A 19 4.20 -2.20 1.26
CA LYS A 19 4.89 -2.93 2.33
C LYS A 19 6.22 -2.28 2.70
N ALA A 20 7.05 -1.91 1.72
CA ALA A 20 8.32 -1.23 1.99
C ALA A 20 8.14 0.09 2.74
N ALA A 21 7.13 0.89 2.37
CA ALA A 21 6.81 2.14 3.08
C ALA A 21 6.35 1.87 4.51
N LEU A 22 5.46 0.90 4.71
CA LEU A 22 5.00 0.50 6.05
C LEU A 22 6.15 0.01 6.93
N ASP A 23 7.07 -0.80 6.39
CA ASP A 23 8.25 -1.30 7.11
C ASP A 23 9.24 -0.19 7.47
N ALA A 24 9.38 0.80 6.58
CA ALA A 24 10.23 1.97 6.81
C ALA A 24 9.56 3.02 7.72
N GLY A 25 8.30 2.83 8.14
CA GLY A 25 7.53 3.84 8.85
C GLY A 25 7.23 5.10 8.02
N GLN A 26 7.33 5.01 6.69
CA GLN A 26 7.09 6.12 5.78
C GLN A 26 5.58 6.32 5.59
N PRO A 27 5.03 7.53 5.85
CA PRO A 27 3.62 7.80 5.62
C PRO A 27 3.27 7.69 4.13
N ILE A 28 2.12 7.10 3.84
CA ILE A 28 1.57 7.04 2.50
C ILE A 28 0.62 8.22 2.32
N MET A 29 0.84 8.97 1.24
CA MET A 29 0.19 10.26 1.01
C MET A 29 -0.74 10.20 -0.20
N ALA A 30 -1.89 10.86 -0.09
CA ALA A 30 -2.75 11.25 -1.19
C ALA A 30 -2.80 12.78 -1.22
N ASP A 31 -1.95 13.38 -2.07
CA ASP A 31 -1.63 14.80 -2.01
C ASP A 31 -1.07 15.18 -0.62
N ASP A 32 -1.71 16.10 0.10
CA ASP A 32 -1.37 16.54 1.45
C ASP A 32 -2.01 15.69 2.56
N VAL A 33 -2.82 14.68 2.21
CA VAL A 33 -3.56 13.86 3.17
C VAL A 33 -2.87 12.51 3.40
N THR A 34 -2.50 12.22 4.64
CA THR A 34 -1.99 10.89 5.01
C THR A 34 -3.12 9.86 4.95
N VAL A 35 -2.87 8.74 4.28
CA VAL A 35 -3.83 7.65 4.12
C VAL A 35 -3.26 6.33 4.61
N SER A 36 -4.12 5.49 5.17
CA SER A 36 -3.79 4.10 5.47
C SER A 36 -4.28 3.20 4.33
N LEU A 37 -3.49 2.17 4.02
CA LEU A 37 -3.91 1.11 3.10
C LEU A 37 -4.11 -0.18 3.88
N ALA A 38 -5.20 -0.88 3.55
CA ALA A 38 -5.51 -2.19 4.08
C ALA A 38 -5.88 -3.13 2.93
N ILE A 39 -5.49 -4.40 3.07
CA ILE A 39 -5.98 -5.47 2.20
C ILE A 39 -7.33 -5.93 2.76
N PRO A 40 -8.42 -5.90 1.97
CA PRO A 40 -9.72 -6.37 2.45
C PRO A 40 -9.70 -7.85 2.84
N ALA A 41 -10.49 -8.24 3.83
CA ALA A 41 -10.52 -9.62 4.34
C ALA A 41 -10.89 -10.69 3.29
N TRP A 42 -11.60 -10.30 2.23
CA TRP A 42 -12.00 -11.19 1.13
C TRP A 42 -10.90 -11.40 0.08
N ALA A 43 -9.82 -10.60 0.11
CA ALA A 43 -8.77 -10.67 -0.89
C ALA A 43 -7.92 -11.95 -0.70
N LYS A 44 -7.56 -12.60 -1.81
CA LYS A 44 -6.72 -13.82 -1.80
C LYS A 44 -5.21 -13.54 -1.89
N PHE A 45 -4.81 -12.28 -1.72
CA PHE A 45 -3.42 -11.86 -1.71
C PHE A 45 -3.08 -11.20 -0.37
N THR A 46 -1.80 -11.20 -0.03
CA THR A 46 -1.27 -10.53 1.16
C THR A 46 -0.07 -9.67 0.78
N PHE A 47 0.42 -8.85 1.71
CA PHE A 47 1.68 -8.16 1.52
C PHE A 47 2.83 -9.16 1.41
N PRO A 48 3.82 -8.93 0.53
CA PRO A 48 4.97 -9.80 0.44
C PRO A 48 5.72 -9.83 1.79
N GLN A 49 6.15 -11.01 2.22
CA GLN A 49 6.89 -11.16 3.47
C GLN A 49 8.35 -10.71 3.36
N GLN A 50 8.87 -10.61 2.14
CA GLN A 50 10.24 -10.17 1.86
C GLN A 50 10.25 -9.25 0.63
N PRO A 51 11.10 -8.22 0.58
CA PRO A 51 11.27 -7.41 -0.61
C PRO A 51 11.70 -8.31 -1.77
N VAL A 52 10.85 -8.45 -2.79
CA VAL A 52 11.25 -9.11 -4.03
C VAL A 52 12.10 -8.13 -4.84
N GLY A 53 13.43 -8.32 -4.80
CA GLY A 53 14.40 -7.64 -5.66
C GLY A 53 15.36 -6.72 -4.92
N ALA A 54 16.41 -7.30 -4.31
CA ALA A 54 17.74 -6.81 -4.60
C ALA A 54 18.15 -7.54 -5.88
N GLU A 55 18.10 -6.86 -7.02
CA GLU A 55 18.89 -7.29 -8.16
C GLU A 55 20.36 -7.20 -7.73
N GLU A 56 21.06 -8.34 -7.77
CA GLU A 56 22.51 -8.39 -7.67
C GLU A 56 23.10 -7.44 -8.73
N ALA A 57 23.90 -6.48 -8.28
CA ALA A 57 24.73 -5.62 -9.12
C ALA A 57 26.19 -5.86 -8.77
#